data_AF-A0A6A8LRC6-F1
#
_entry.id   AF-A0A6A8LRC6-F1
#
_cell.length_a   1.000
_cell.length_b   1.000
_cell.length_c   1.000
_cell.angle_alpha   90.00
_cell.angle_beta   90.00
_cell.angle_gamma   90.00
#
_symmetry.space_group_name_H-M   'P 1'
#
loop_
_entity.id
_entity.type
_entity.pdbx_description
1 polymer ?
#
loop_
_entity_poly.entity_id
_entity_poly.type
_entity_poly.pdbx_seq_one_letter_code
_entity_poly.pdbx_strand_id
1 'polypeptide(L)'
;MFIGAYVIYMQTHYYRIKDHQTLTIKHKFSQPKELKTGATYTASTYNVGFGAYNQDFSFFMDTGKMKDGTKTQGKYGKAESKAAVLQNTNGAIKTMEKVKSD
;
A
#
# COMPACT_ATOMS: atom_id res chain seq x y z
N MET A 1 -22.10 2.19 30.41
CA MET A 1 -20.67 2.17 30.82
C MET A 1 -19.76 1.60 29.72
N PHE A 2 -20.05 0.43 29.13
CA PHE A 2 -19.22 -0.18 28.05
C PHE A 2 -19.10 0.65 26.77
N ILE A 3 -20.19 1.29 26.32
CA ILE A 3 -20.17 2.12 25.10
C ILE A 3 -19.26 3.34 25.29
N GLY A 4 -19.35 4.03 26.44
CA GLY A 4 -18.51 5.19 26.75
C GLY A 4 -17.02 4.83 26.81
N ALA A 5 -16.68 3.72 27.47
CA ALA A 5 -15.30 3.21 27.49
C ALA A 5 -14.78 2.86 26.08
N TYR A 6 -15.62 2.25 25.23
CA TYR A 6 -15.27 1.92 23.86
C TYR A 6 -15.04 3.17 22.99
N VAL A 7 -15.89 4.20 23.11
CA VAL A 7 -15.73 5.47 22.40
C VAL A 7 -14.43 6.17 22.84
N ILE A 8 -14.14 6.21 24.14
CA ILE A 8 -12.88 6.77 24.66
C ILE A 8 -11.67 5.98 24.12
N TYR A 9 -11.75 4.66 24.12
CA TYR A 9 -10.70 3.81 23.55
C TYR A 9 -10.47 4.14 22.06
N MET A 10 -11.53 4.21 21.26
CA MET A 10 -11.43 4.58 19.84
C MET A 10 -10.81 5.96 19.67
N GLN A 11 -11.22 6.95 20.45
CA GLN A 11 -10.75 8.33 20.29
C GLN A 11 -9.29 8.50 20.71
N THR A 12 -8.86 7.82 21.77
CA THR A 12 -7.46 7.86 22.25
C THR A 12 -6.49 7.08 21.35
N HIS A 13 -6.99 6.09 20.61
CA HIS A 13 -6.19 5.28 19.68
C HIS A 13 -6.34 5.70 18.22
N TYR A 14 -7.18 6.69 17.93
CA TYR A 14 -7.31 7.23 16.59
C TYR A 14 -6.08 8.06 16.23
N TYR A 15 -5.36 7.63 15.18
CA TYR A 15 -4.23 8.34 14.62
C TYR A 15 -4.47 8.63 13.15
N ARG A 16 -4.41 9.92 12.79
CA ARG A 16 -4.52 10.40 11.40
C ARG A 16 -3.24 11.15 11.03
N ILE A 17 -2.71 10.86 9.85
CA ILE A 17 -1.59 11.61 9.28
C ILE A 17 -2.09 13.01 8.90
N LYS A 18 -1.28 14.06 9.12
CA LYS A 18 -1.64 15.43 8.78
C LYS A 18 -1.86 15.58 7.27
N ASP A 19 -2.81 16.45 6.90
CA ASP A 19 -3.01 16.81 5.49
C ASP A 19 -1.80 17.57 4.94
N HIS A 20 -1.61 17.50 3.61
CA HIS A 20 -0.60 18.23 2.87
C HIS A 20 0.83 18.10 3.42
N GLN A 21 1.19 16.93 3.97
CA GLN A 21 2.57 16.68 4.37
C GLN A 21 3.52 16.89 3.19
N THR A 22 4.49 17.77 3.38
CA THR A 22 5.59 17.95 2.43
C THR A 22 6.42 16.66 2.43
N LEU A 23 6.52 16.02 1.27
CA LEU A 23 7.32 14.82 1.09
C LEU A 23 8.70 15.20 0.57
N THR A 24 9.75 14.78 1.27
CA THR A 24 11.12 14.91 0.78
C THR A 24 11.38 13.81 -0.25
N ILE A 25 11.84 14.21 -1.43
CA ILE A 25 12.34 13.26 -2.43
C ILE A 25 13.61 12.62 -1.87
N LYS A 26 13.52 11.34 -1.48
CA LYS A 26 14.65 10.62 -0.86
C LYS A 26 15.73 10.24 -1.86
N HIS A 27 15.38 10.16 -3.15
CA HIS A 27 16.33 9.78 -4.18
C HIS A 27 17.18 10.97 -4.60
N LYS A 28 18.51 10.80 -4.60
CA LYS A 28 19.40 11.72 -5.30
C LYS A 28 19.28 11.41 -6.77
N PHE A 29 18.80 12.36 -7.57
CA PHE A 29 18.85 12.24 -9.02
C PHE A 29 20.33 12.26 -9.42
N SER A 30 20.80 11.20 -10.09
CA SER A 30 22.13 11.20 -10.72
C SER A 30 22.13 11.96 -12.05
N GLN A 31 20.95 12.43 -12.50
CA GLN A 31 20.74 13.09 -13.78
C GLN A 31 20.81 14.62 -13.64
N PRO A 32 21.20 15.34 -14.71
CA PRO A 32 21.29 16.80 -14.69
C PRO A 32 19.95 17.44 -14.34
N LYS A 33 20.00 18.60 -13.68
CA LYS A 33 18.80 19.41 -13.32
C LYS A 33 17.98 19.89 -14.53
N GLU A 34 18.52 19.74 -15.74
CA GLU A 34 17.95 20.23 -16.99
C GLU A 34 17.82 19.08 -17.99
N LEU A 35 16.66 19.01 -18.65
CA LEU A 35 16.39 18.06 -19.73
C LEU A 35 16.98 18.60 -21.04
N LYS A 36 17.51 17.70 -21.87
CA LYS A 36 18.06 18.02 -23.19
C LYS A 36 16.97 17.97 -24.24
N THR A 37 16.96 18.96 -25.11
CA THR A 37 16.09 18.97 -26.30
C THR A 37 16.46 17.83 -27.25
N GLY A 38 15.46 17.15 -27.82
CA GLY A 38 15.67 16.04 -28.76
C GLY A 38 16.04 14.70 -28.11
N ALA A 39 16.05 14.61 -26.78
CA ALA A 39 16.23 13.35 -26.06
C ALA A 39 14.88 12.69 -25.71
N THR A 40 14.82 11.36 -25.80
CA THR A 40 13.70 10.56 -25.31
C THR A 40 13.97 10.16 -23.86
N TYR A 41 12.97 10.36 -23.00
CA TYR A 41 13.04 10.04 -21.58
C TYR A 41 12.01 8.97 -21.20
N THR A 42 12.30 8.23 -20.15
CA THR A 42 11.41 7.23 -19.56
C THR A 42 11.07 7.59 -18.13
N ALA A 43 9.80 7.43 -17.75
CA ALA A 43 9.33 7.64 -16.40
C ALA A 43 8.44 6.46 -15.97
N SER A 44 8.63 5.99 -14.74
CA SER A 44 7.82 4.93 -14.16
C SER A 44 7.09 5.43 -12.93
N THR A 45 5.79 5.10 -12.85
CA THR A 45 4.96 5.32 -11.67
C THR A 45 4.31 4.01 -11.29
N TYR A 46 4.13 3.78 -9.98
CA TYR A 46 3.55 2.56 -9.47
C TYR A 46 2.70 2.84 -8.24
N ASN A 47 1.46 2.36 -8.29
CA ASN A 47 0.58 2.35 -7.13
C ASN A 47 0.85 1.08 -6.33
N VAL A 48 1.50 1.23 -5.17
CA VAL A 48 1.83 0.11 -4.26
C VAL A 48 0.58 -0.56 -3.67
N GLY A 49 -0.58 0.08 -3.75
CA GLY A 49 -1.85 -0.47 -3.30
C GLY A 49 -1.87 -0.78 -1.80
N PHE A 50 -2.68 -1.76 -1.41
CA PHE A 50 -2.81 -2.21 -0.02
C PHE A 50 -1.85 -3.37 0.25
N GLY A 51 -0.92 -3.21 1.21
CA GLY A 51 -0.04 -4.29 1.66
C GLY A 51 -0.76 -5.47 2.33
N ALA A 52 -2.08 -5.42 2.48
CA ALA A 52 -2.88 -6.50 3.04
C ALA A 52 -2.96 -7.75 2.14
N TYR A 53 -2.72 -7.60 0.84
CA TYR A 53 -2.87 -8.66 -0.14
C TYR A 53 -1.56 -9.45 -0.31
N ASN A 54 -1.59 -10.74 0.02
CA ASN A 54 -0.58 -11.75 -0.32
C ASN A 54 -1.25 -12.91 -1.10
N GLN A 55 -0.49 -13.94 -1.45
CA GLN A 55 -1.03 -15.11 -2.16
C GLN A 55 -2.06 -15.88 -1.32
N ASP A 56 -1.91 -15.84 0.00
CA ASP A 56 -2.82 -16.44 0.97
C ASP A 56 -3.91 -15.47 1.43
N PHE A 57 -4.17 -14.41 0.66
CA PHE A 57 -5.09 -13.36 1.05
C PHE A 57 -6.51 -13.90 1.17
N SER A 58 -7.13 -13.65 2.32
CA SER A 58 -8.55 -13.93 2.50
C SER A 58 -9.37 -12.72 2.09
N PHE A 59 -10.26 -12.91 1.11
CA PHE A 59 -11.12 -11.85 0.59
C PHE A 59 -11.88 -11.16 1.72
N PHE A 60 -12.07 -9.84 1.66
CA PHE A 60 -12.80 -9.12 2.71
C PHE A 60 -14.33 -9.30 2.61
N MET A 61 -14.82 -9.82 1.48
CA MET A 61 -16.25 -10.01 1.24
C MET A 61 -16.75 -11.25 1.97
N ASP A 62 -17.95 -11.15 2.51
CA ASP A 62 -18.57 -12.22 3.30
C ASP A 62 -18.77 -13.50 2.47
N THR A 63 -19.23 -13.38 1.22
CA THR A 63 -19.28 -14.52 0.29
C THR A 63 -18.99 -14.10 -1.15
N GLY A 64 -18.48 -15.02 -1.96
CA GLY A 64 -18.18 -14.81 -3.37
C GLY A 64 -18.15 -16.12 -4.16
N LYS A 65 -17.94 -16.01 -5.47
CA LYS A 65 -17.80 -17.16 -6.37
C LYS A 65 -16.62 -16.92 -7.30
N MET A 66 -15.66 -17.84 -7.30
CA MET A 66 -14.51 -17.83 -8.20
C MET A 66 -14.97 -18.04 -9.66
N LYS A 67 -14.09 -17.75 -10.63
CA LYS A 67 -14.40 -17.89 -12.07
C LYS A 67 -14.79 -19.32 -12.46
N ASP A 68 -14.22 -20.32 -11.80
CA ASP A 68 -14.53 -21.75 -11.97
C ASP A 68 -15.85 -22.18 -11.29
N GLY A 69 -16.45 -21.27 -10.52
CA GLY A 69 -17.69 -21.49 -9.80
C GLY A 69 -17.57 -21.93 -8.35
N THR A 70 -16.34 -22.06 -7.83
CA THR A 70 -16.10 -22.38 -6.42
C THR A 70 -16.61 -21.26 -5.52
N LYS A 71 -17.47 -21.58 -4.55
CA LYS A 71 -17.92 -20.63 -3.53
C LYS A 71 -16.77 -20.31 -2.57
N THR A 72 -16.61 -19.05 -2.21
CA THR A 72 -15.59 -18.59 -1.26
C THR A 72 -16.22 -17.66 -0.24
N GLN A 73 -15.58 -17.53 0.92
CA GLN A 73 -15.98 -16.64 1.99
C GLN A 73 -14.73 -16.02 2.61
N GLY A 74 -14.82 -14.72 2.86
CA GLY A 74 -13.80 -13.98 3.57
C GLY A 74 -13.67 -14.41 5.02
N LYS A 75 -12.43 -14.56 5.48
CA LYS A 75 -12.09 -14.86 6.87
C LYS A 75 -11.77 -13.61 7.66
N TYR A 76 -11.20 -12.59 7.01
CA TYR A 76 -10.69 -11.40 7.69
C TYR A 76 -11.15 -10.11 6.98
N GLY A 77 -11.68 -9.16 7.75
CA GLY A 77 -11.94 -7.79 7.29
C GLY A 77 -10.73 -6.84 7.40
N LYS A 78 -9.54 -7.38 7.64
CA LYS A 78 -8.28 -6.65 7.81
C LYS A 78 -7.11 -7.49 7.29
N ALA A 79 -5.94 -6.87 7.15
CA ALA A 79 -4.71 -7.60 6.89
C ALA A 79 -4.44 -8.64 7.99
N GLU A 80 -3.83 -9.76 7.60
CA GLU A 80 -3.48 -10.86 8.51
C GLU A 80 -2.66 -10.37 9.72
N SER A 81 -1.63 -9.58 9.47
CA SER A 81 -0.79 -8.98 10.50
C SER A 81 -0.06 -7.74 10.00
N LYS A 82 0.45 -6.92 10.93
CA LYS A 82 1.34 -5.78 10.60
C LYS A 82 2.61 -6.25 9.87
N ALA A 83 3.15 -7.41 10.25
CA ALA A 83 4.35 -7.97 9.64
C ALA A 83 4.12 -8.32 8.17
N ALA A 84 2.99 -8.97 7.85
CA ALA A 84 2.61 -9.29 6.48
C ALA A 84 2.47 -8.02 5.63
N VAL A 85 1.83 -6.98 6.16
CA VAL A 85 1.71 -5.67 5.48
C VAL A 85 3.07 -5.08 5.15
N LEU A 86 3.98 -5.04 6.13
CA LEU A 86 5.32 -4.48 5.92
C LEU A 86 6.12 -5.32 4.92
N GLN A 87 6.02 -6.64 4.97
CA GLN A 87 6.70 -7.53 4.03
C GLN A 87 6.22 -7.26 2.59
N ASN A 88 4.91 -7.21 2.36
CA ASN A 88 4.32 -7.01 1.05
C ASN A 88 4.65 -5.62 0.49
N THR A 89 4.44 -4.56 1.28
CA THR A 89 4.74 -3.18 0.88
C THR A 89 6.23 -2.99 0.58
N ASN A 90 7.12 -3.51 1.42
CA ASN A 90 8.56 -3.40 1.19
C ASN A 90 9.01 -4.24 -0.02
N GLY A 91 8.37 -5.40 -0.28
CA GLY A 91 8.63 -6.20 -1.48
C GLY A 91 8.28 -5.43 -2.76
N ALA A 92 7.15 -4.75 -2.77
CA ALA A 92 6.74 -3.89 -3.88
C ALA A 92 7.73 -2.73 -4.09
N ILE A 93 8.12 -2.02 -3.01
CA ILE A 93 9.13 -0.95 -3.07
C ILE A 93 10.45 -1.47 -3.65
N LYS A 94 10.98 -2.59 -3.13
CA LYS A 94 12.23 -3.20 -3.63
C LYS A 94 12.15 -3.63 -5.09
N THR A 95 10.96 -3.98 -5.57
CA THR A 95 10.75 -4.31 -6.98
C THR A 95 10.80 -3.04 -7.83
N MET A 96 10.19 -1.96 -7.36
CA MET A 96 10.21 -0.66 -8.03
C MET A 96 11.60 -0.02 -8.05
N GLU A 97 12.39 -0.18 -6.99
CA GLU A 97 13.78 0.30 -6.94
C GLU A 97 14.70 -0.36 -8.00
N LYS A 98 14.30 -1.52 -8.56
CA LYS A 98 15.03 -2.17 -9.65
C LYS A 98 14.66 -1.63 -11.04
N VAL A 99 13.57 -0.88 -11.15
CA VAL A 99 13.14 -0.28 -12.41
C VAL A 99 14.10 0.85 -12.77
N LYS A 100 14.75 0.73 -13.92
CA LYS A 100 15.62 1.77 -14.46
C LYS A 100 14.81 2.69 -15.35
N SER A 101 14.37 3.81 -14.79
CA SER A 101 13.87 4.95 -15.54
C SER A 101 14.85 6.11 -15.40
N ASP A 102 14.74 7.09 -16.29
CA ASP A 102 15.65 8.23 -16.32
C ASP A 102 15.49 9.14 -15.09
#